data_AF-A0A3A8QDB1-F1
#
_entry.id   AF-A0A3A8QDB1-F1
#
_cell.length_a   1.000
_cell.length_b   1.000
_cell.length_c   1.000
_cell.angle_alpha   90.00
_cell.angle_beta   90.00
_cell.angle_gamma   90.00
#
_symmetry.space_group_name_H-M   'P 1'
#
loop_
_entity.id
_entity.type
_entity.pdbx_description
1 polymer ?
#
loop_
_entity_poly.entity_id
_entity_poly.type
_entity_poly.pdbx_seq_one_letter_code
_entity_poly.pdbx_strand_id
1 'polypeptide(L)'
;MSDDALRRRIEHAFSGVPRPEKERIAYARGAWETPELVRDFGGRHWKDVPIEKVRDHAAHLPLFSPEALAYYLPAYLNAALVDLDVRDFLLSALTISNEAQPDLRAFFLRRFDRLSPLQKDAIRMFLIRMRDAEASPIAKRHWSQALETYWDVPAE
;
A
#
# COMPACT_ATOMS: atom_id res chain seq x y z
N MET A 1 2.89 -12.20 15.98
CA MET A 1 1.59 -11.50 15.89
C MET A 1 0.70 -12.28 14.93
N SER A 2 -0.56 -12.53 15.26
CA SER A 2 -1.49 -13.20 14.33
C SER A 2 -1.99 -12.25 13.23
N ASP A 3 -2.50 -12.80 12.14
CA ASP A 3 -3.03 -12.02 11.03
C ASP A 3 -4.26 -11.20 11.45
N ASP A 4 -5.08 -11.71 12.37
CA ASP A 4 -6.20 -10.98 12.95
C ASP A 4 -5.76 -9.77 13.78
N ALA A 5 -4.69 -9.93 14.56
CA ALA A 5 -4.12 -8.84 15.33
C ALA A 5 -3.52 -7.76 14.42
N LEU A 6 -2.85 -8.18 13.34
CA LEU A 6 -2.32 -7.28 12.31
C LEU A 6 -3.45 -6.54 11.59
N ARG A 7 -4.50 -7.25 11.16
CA ARG A 7 -5.70 -6.64 10.54
C ARG A 7 -6.25 -5.54 11.43
N ARG A 8 -6.53 -5.82 12.71
CA ARG A 8 -7.03 -4.78 13.65
C ARG A 8 -6.10 -3.58 13.77
N ARG A 9 -4.77 -3.79 13.78
CA ARG A 9 -3.79 -2.70 13.80
C ARG A 9 -3.90 -1.83 12.55
N ILE A 10 -3.98 -2.44 11.37
CA ILE A 10 -4.18 -1.75 10.09
C ILE A 10 -5.49 -0.95 10.12
N GLU A 11 -6.60 -1.58 10.49
CA GLU A 11 -7.90 -0.88 10.52
C GLU A 11 -7.89 0.31 11.48
N HIS A 12 -7.27 0.16 12.65
CA HIS A 12 -7.14 1.25 13.62
C HIS A 12 -6.31 2.40 13.07
N ALA A 13 -5.13 2.11 12.51
CA ALA A 13 -4.19 3.11 11.99
C ALA A 13 -4.78 3.97 10.85
N PHE A 14 -5.68 3.39 10.06
CA PHE A 14 -6.29 4.04 8.90
C PHE A 14 -7.73 4.50 9.12
N SER A 15 -8.31 4.28 10.31
CA SER A 15 -9.71 4.61 10.62
C SER A 15 -10.08 6.09 10.42
N GLY A 16 -9.13 7.00 10.66
CA GLY A 16 -9.32 8.44 10.53
C GLY A 16 -8.89 9.05 9.20
N VAL A 17 -8.51 8.26 8.19
CA VAL A 17 -8.05 8.82 6.90
C VAL A 17 -9.24 9.43 6.15
N PRO A 18 -9.17 10.72 5.76
CA PRO A 18 -10.24 11.36 5.00
C PRO A 18 -10.48 10.65 3.67
N ARG A 19 -11.74 10.40 3.35
CA ARG A 19 -12.13 9.85 2.04
C ARG A 19 -11.79 10.88 0.95
N PRO A 20 -11.14 10.49 -0.16
CA PRO A 20 -10.90 11.39 -1.29
C PRO A 20 -12.21 11.78 -1.96
N GLU A 21 -12.20 12.89 -2.70
CA GLU A 21 -13.28 13.20 -3.64
C GLU A 21 -13.42 12.07 -4.67
N LYS A 22 -14.65 11.80 -5.10
CA LYS A 22 -14.96 10.68 -6.00
C LYS A 22 -14.19 10.76 -7.32
N GLU A 23 -13.95 11.96 -7.83
CA GLU A 23 -13.26 12.22 -9.09
C GLU A 23 -11.73 12.37 -8.90
N ARG A 24 -11.23 12.29 -7.66
CA ARG A 24 -9.80 12.44 -7.31
C ARG A 24 -9.18 11.11 -6.87
N ILE A 25 -9.58 10.01 -7.50
CA ILE A 25 -9.03 8.68 -7.22
C ILE A 25 -7.67 8.48 -7.88
N ALA A 26 -7.54 8.80 -9.16
CA ALA A 26 -6.29 8.62 -9.90
C ALA A 26 -5.42 9.90 -9.88
N TYR A 27 -4.10 9.75 -9.99
CA TYR A 27 -3.18 10.89 -10.08
C TYR A 27 -3.32 11.67 -11.40
N ALA A 28 -3.62 10.97 -12.49
CA ALA A 28 -3.73 11.54 -13.83
C ALA A 28 -5.15 11.39 -14.39
N ARG A 29 -5.90 12.49 -14.48
CA ARG A 29 -7.31 12.47 -14.94
C ARG A 29 -7.52 11.95 -16.36
N GLY A 30 -6.52 12.08 -17.23
CA GLY A 30 -6.59 11.66 -18.64
C GLY A 30 -5.99 10.28 -18.93
N ALA A 31 -5.47 9.57 -17.92
CA ALA A 31 -4.96 8.22 -18.11
C ALA A 31 -6.09 7.23 -18.42
N TRP A 32 -5.81 6.22 -19.23
CA TRP A 32 -6.83 5.28 -19.72
C TRP A 32 -7.36 4.36 -18.61
N GLU A 33 -6.59 4.15 -17.53
CA GLU A 33 -6.98 3.40 -16.33
C GLU A 33 -7.89 4.20 -15.38
N THR A 34 -7.89 5.54 -15.50
CA THR A 34 -8.62 6.43 -14.57
C THR A 34 -10.12 6.17 -14.50
N PRO A 35 -10.85 5.98 -15.61
CA PRO A 35 -12.27 5.65 -15.56
C PRO A 35 -12.58 4.40 -14.74
N GLU A 36 -11.71 3.38 -14.80
CA GLU A 36 -11.90 2.13 -14.06
C GLU A 36 -11.64 2.32 -12.57
N LEU A 37 -10.57 3.04 -12.22
CA LEU A 37 -10.26 3.39 -10.82
C LEU A 37 -11.40 4.21 -10.18
N VAL A 38 -11.94 5.19 -10.91
CA VAL A 38 -13.07 6.01 -10.43
C VAL A 38 -14.34 5.17 -10.29
N ARG A 39 -14.61 4.25 -11.23
CA ARG A 39 -15.77 3.35 -11.17
C ARG A 39 -15.69 2.40 -9.97
N ASP A 40 -14.53 1.78 -9.77
CA ASP A 40 -14.39 0.66 -8.83
C ASP A 40 -14.08 1.12 -7.40
N PHE A 41 -13.45 2.29 -7.23
CA PHE A 41 -13.13 2.84 -5.91
C PHE A 41 -13.94 4.10 -5.57
N GLY A 42 -14.27 4.96 -6.54
CA GLY A 42 -14.86 6.27 -6.31
C GLY A 42 -16.08 6.27 -5.39
N GLY A 43 -15.96 6.96 -4.25
CA GLY A 43 -17.03 7.11 -3.25
C GLY A 43 -17.23 5.92 -2.30
N ARG A 44 -16.55 4.78 -2.51
CA ARG A 44 -16.63 3.64 -1.60
C ARG A 44 -15.84 3.88 -0.32
N HIS A 45 -16.26 3.23 0.76
CA HIS A 45 -15.39 3.08 1.91
C HIS A 45 -14.37 1.97 1.62
N TRP A 46 -13.13 2.09 2.10
CA TRP A 46 -12.09 1.07 1.83
C TRP A 46 -12.46 -0.33 2.34
N LYS A 47 -13.29 -0.43 3.39
CA LYS A 47 -13.86 -1.69 3.89
C LYS A 47 -14.88 -2.34 2.96
N ASP A 48 -15.49 -1.53 2.08
CA ASP A 48 -16.58 -1.95 1.19
C ASP A 48 -16.08 -2.17 -0.25
N VAL A 49 -14.77 -2.09 -0.47
CA VAL A 49 -14.15 -2.47 -1.75
C VAL A 49 -14.04 -3.99 -1.78
N PRO A 50 -14.68 -4.68 -2.74
CA PRO A 50 -14.55 -6.13 -2.86
C PRO A 50 -13.09 -6.54 -3.10
N ILE A 51 -12.68 -7.68 -2.54
CA ILE A 51 -11.30 -8.18 -2.69
C ILE A 51 -10.95 -8.43 -4.16
N GLU A 52 -11.93 -8.82 -4.97
CA GLU A 52 -11.80 -8.99 -6.41
C GLU A 52 -11.41 -7.69 -7.08
N LYS A 53 -11.96 -6.55 -6.63
CA LYS A 53 -11.58 -5.23 -7.13
C LYS A 53 -10.21 -4.77 -6.66
N VAL A 54 -9.82 -5.14 -5.45
CA VAL A 54 -8.43 -4.94 -5.02
C VAL A 54 -7.47 -5.75 -5.89
N ARG A 55 -7.81 -7.00 -6.23
CA ARG A 55 -7.02 -7.87 -7.10
C ARG A 55 -6.94 -7.37 -8.54
N ASP A 56 -8.07 -7.02 -9.16
CA ASP A 56 -8.16 -6.45 -10.50
C ASP A 56 -7.25 -5.21 -10.64
N HIS A 57 -7.06 -4.45 -9.55
CA HIS A 57 -6.26 -3.24 -9.49
C HIS A 57 -4.98 -3.39 -8.64
N ALA A 58 -4.45 -4.61 -8.47
CA ALA A 58 -3.27 -4.87 -7.65
C ALA A 58 -2.04 -4.06 -8.12
N ALA A 59 -1.82 -4.02 -9.43
CA ALA A 59 -0.72 -3.28 -10.05
C ALA A 59 -0.96 -1.76 -10.14
N HIS A 60 -2.18 -1.29 -9.87
CA HIS A 60 -2.58 0.10 -10.10
C HIS A 60 -2.35 1.02 -8.91
N LEU A 61 -1.86 0.52 -7.77
CA LEU A 61 -1.61 1.35 -6.58
C LEU A 61 -0.75 2.61 -6.86
N PRO A 62 0.28 2.59 -7.72
CA PRO A 62 1.02 3.80 -8.12
C PRO A 62 0.19 4.83 -8.92
N LEU A 63 -0.94 4.42 -9.48
CA LEU A 63 -1.85 5.28 -10.24
C LEU A 63 -2.86 6.03 -9.35
N PHE A 64 -2.91 5.72 -8.05
CA PHE A 64 -3.77 6.46 -7.13
C PHE A 64 -3.21 7.86 -6.87
N SER A 65 -4.10 8.83 -6.68
CA SER A 65 -3.72 10.12 -6.12
C SER A 65 -3.14 9.93 -4.70
N PRO A 66 -2.31 10.84 -4.18
CA PRO A 66 -1.80 10.73 -2.82
C PRO A 66 -2.90 10.58 -1.75
N GLU A 67 -4.04 11.25 -1.94
CA GLU A 67 -5.21 11.14 -1.07
C GLU A 67 -5.82 9.73 -1.13
N ALA A 68 -6.04 9.22 -2.35
CA ALA A 68 -6.68 7.93 -2.56
C ALA A 68 -5.75 6.77 -2.17
N LEU A 69 -4.44 6.89 -2.41
CA LEU A 69 -3.45 5.91 -1.97
C LEU A 69 -3.52 5.75 -0.45
N ALA A 70 -3.44 6.85 0.32
CA ALA A 70 -3.52 6.78 1.77
C ALA A 70 -4.85 6.19 2.26
N TYR A 71 -5.96 6.51 1.59
CA TYR A 71 -7.29 6.04 1.97
C TYR A 71 -7.56 4.56 1.66
N TYR A 72 -7.11 4.05 0.51
CA TYR A 72 -7.38 2.69 0.07
C TYR A 72 -6.27 1.68 0.40
N LEU A 73 -5.07 2.14 0.76
CA LEU A 73 -3.98 1.26 1.22
C LEU A 73 -4.39 0.20 2.27
N PRO A 74 -5.23 0.48 3.29
CA PRO A 74 -5.68 -0.58 4.21
C PRO A 74 -6.45 -1.71 3.52
N ALA A 75 -7.18 -1.45 2.43
CA ALA A 75 -7.84 -2.50 1.66
C ALA A 75 -6.82 -3.45 1.00
N TYR A 76 -5.75 -2.88 0.42
CA TYR A 76 -4.66 -3.65 -0.17
C TYR A 76 -3.88 -4.45 0.88
N LEU A 77 -3.53 -3.84 2.00
CA LEU A 77 -2.84 -4.53 3.11
C LEU A 77 -3.68 -5.71 3.63
N ASN A 78 -4.99 -5.51 3.80
CA ASN A 78 -5.91 -6.55 4.30
C ASN A 78 -6.15 -7.67 3.27
N ALA A 79 -6.22 -7.34 1.99
CA ALA A 79 -6.35 -8.31 0.90
C ALA A 79 -5.07 -9.16 0.77
N ALA A 80 -3.89 -8.53 0.83
CA ALA A 80 -2.60 -9.22 0.75
C ALA A 80 -2.36 -10.26 1.87
N LEU A 81 -3.09 -10.19 2.98
CA LEU A 81 -3.03 -11.23 4.02
C LEU A 81 -3.54 -12.59 3.52
N VAL A 82 -4.47 -12.60 2.56
CA VAL A 82 -5.13 -13.83 2.07
C VAL A 82 -4.97 -14.05 0.56
N ASP A 83 -4.46 -13.05 -0.16
CA ASP A 83 -4.33 -13.05 -1.61
C ASP A 83 -2.87 -12.85 -2.03
N LEU A 84 -2.30 -13.83 -2.74
CA LEU A 84 -0.89 -13.83 -3.14
C LEU A 84 -0.60 -12.83 -4.26
N ASP A 85 -1.50 -12.68 -5.22
CA ASP A 85 -1.29 -11.74 -6.34
C ASP A 85 -1.28 -10.30 -5.80
N VAL A 86 -2.24 -9.95 -4.93
CA VAL A 86 -2.26 -8.64 -4.27
C VAL A 86 -0.99 -8.43 -3.45
N ARG A 87 -0.52 -9.48 -2.74
CA ARG A 87 0.68 -9.40 -1.90
C ARG A 87 1.93 -9.07 -2.71
N ASP A 88 2.13 -9.72 -3.85
CA ASP A 88 3.33 -9.52 -4.67
C ASP A 88 3.38 -8.11 -5.28
N PHE A 89 2.26 -7.63 -5.83
CA PHE A 89 2.17 -6.27 -6.34
C PHE A 89 2.30 -5.23 -5.23
N LEU A 90 1.72 -5.49 -4.05
CA LEU A 90 1.85 -4.59 -2.90
C LEU A 90 3.30 -4.51 -2.42
N LEU A 91 4.03 -5.62 -2.34
CA LEU A 91 5.45 -5.62 -2.01
C LEU A 91 6.23 -4.76 -3.00
N SER A 92 5.98 -4.91 -4.30
CA SER A 92 6.61 -4.07 -5.33
C SER A 92 6.30 -2.59 -5.10
N ALA A 93 5.04 -2.23 -4.83
CA ALA A 93 4.63 -0.84 -4.62
C ALA A 93 5.23 -0.20 -3.34
N LEU A 94 5.45 -1.01 -2.30
CA LEU A 94 6.05 -0.61 -1.02
C LEU A 94 7.59 -0.64 -1.03
N THR A 95 8.22 -1.20 -2.06
CA THR A 95 9.69 -1.25 -2.18
C THR A 95 10.20 -0.01 -2.90
N ILE A 96 11.07 0.76 -2.24
CA ILE A 96 11.71 1.94 -2.85
C ILE A 96 13.18 1.61 -3.08
N SER A 97 13.57 1.37 -4.34
CA SER A 97 14.98 1.03 -4.64
C SER A 97 15.92 2.19 -4.33
N ASN A 98 17.02 1.90 -3.63
CA ASN A 98 18.12 2.85 -3.42
C ASN A 98 18.92 3.11 -4.70
N GLU A 99 18.84 2.22 -5.69
CA GLU A 99 19.50 2.34 -7.00
C GLU A 99 18.66 3.13 -8.01
N ALA A 100 17.44 3.54 -7.64
CA ALA A 100 16.62 4.39 -8.50
C ALA A 100 17.27 5.77 -8.68
N GLN A 101 17.07 6.36 -9.86
CA GLN A 101 17.50 7.74 -10.11
C GLN A 101 16.92 8.68 -9.03
N PRO A 102 17.68 9.70 -8.55
CA PRO A 102 17.26 10.53 -7.42
C PRO A 102 15.85 11.11 -7.54
N ASP A 103 15.48 11.60 -8.72
CA ASP A 103 14.14 12.16 -8.98
C ASP A 103 13.04 11.11 -8.90
N LEU A 104 13.29 9.91 -9.43
CA LEU A 104 12.36 8.79 -9.36
C LEU A 104 12.18 8.32 -7.92
N ARG A 105 13.28 8.25 -7.15
CA ARG A 105 13.24 7.92 -5.73
C ARG A 105 12.46 8.97 -4.94
N ALA A 106 12.71 10.26 -5.17
CA ALA A 106 11.98 11.34 -4.53
C ALA A 106 10.49 11.30 -4.86
N PHE A 107 10.12 11.00 -6.12
CA PHE A 107 8.73 10.80 -6.52
C PHE A 107 8.07 9.66 -5.71
N PHE A 108 8.73 8.51 -5.58
CA PHE A 108 8.19 7.38 -4.84
C PHE A 108 8.02 7.66 -3.35
N LEU A 109 8.97 8.37 -2.73
CA LEU A 109 8.91 8.78 -1.32
C LEU A 109 7.71 9.69 -1.06
N ARG A 110 7.47 10.68 -1.94
CA ARG A 110 6.37 11.65 -1.81
C ARG A 110 4.98 11.02 -1.74
N ARG A 111 4.79 9.82 -2.31
CA ARG A 111 3.52 9.08 -2.23
C ARG A 111 3.14 8.75 -0.78
N PHE A 112 4.11 8.61 0.10
CA PHE A 112 3.93 8.21 1.49
C PHE A 112 4.05 9.37 2.48
N ASP A 113 4.23 10.61 2.02
CA ASP A 113 4.35 11.81 2.87
C ASP A 113 3.07 12.09 3.68
N ARG A 114 1.92 11.67 3.15
CA ARG A 114 0.62 11.81 3.84
C ARG A 114 0.40 10.79 4.95
N LEU A 115 1.25 9.76 5.05
CA LEU A 115 1.06 8.72 6.06
C LEU A 115 1.54 9.19 7.43
N SER A 116 0.68 9.05 8.43
CA SER A 116 1.04 9.33 9.82
C SER A 116 2.06 8.30 10.35
N PRO A 117 2.80 8.60 11.44
CA PRO A 117 3.68 7.62 12.08
C PRO A 117 2.97 6.31 12.42
N LEU A 118 1.71 6.37 12.86
CA LEU A 118 0.90 5.19 13.17
C LEU A 118 0.61 4.34 11.93
N GLN A 119 0.37 4.97 10.77
CA GLN A 119 0.13 4.28 9.50
C GLN A 119 1.39 3.65 8.95
N LYS A 120 2.52 4.37 9.02
CA LYS A 120 3.84 3.85 8.62
C LYS A 120 4.23 2.65 9.48
N ASP A 121 3.98 2.71 10.78
CA ASP A 121 4.22 1.58 11.68
C ASP A 121 3.33 0.37 11.36
N ALA A 122 2.05 0.57 11.03
CA ALA A 122 1.19 -0.53 10.59
C ALA A 122 1.71 -1.23 9.32
N ILE A 123 2.24 -0.47 8.36
CA ILE A 123 2.88 -1.01 7.14
C ILE A 123 4.17 -1.75 7.48
N ARG A 124 5.02 -1.17 8.33
CA ARG A 124 6.24 -1.84 8.83
C ARG A 124 5.92 -3.18 9.48
N MET A 125 4.90 -3.22 10.34
CA MET A 125 4.46 -4.44 11.01
C MET A 125 3.88 -5.48 10.02
N PHE A 126 3.22 -5.03 8.96
CA PHE A 126 2.80 -5.90 7.85
C PHE A 126 4.02 -6.52 7.14
N LEU A 127 5.00 -5.71 6.75
CA LEU A 127 6.21 -6.17 6.05
C LEU A 127 7.02 -7.16 6.89
N ILE A 128 7.18 -6.90 8.20
CA ILE A 128 7.82 -7.82 9.16
C ILE A 128 7.08 -9.16 9.19
N ARG A 129 5.73 -9.11 9.30
CA ARG A 129 4.91 -10.33 9.37
C ARG A 129 4.99 -11.16 8.09
N MET A 130 5.02 -10.51 6.92
CA MET A 130 5.17 -11.20 5.63
C MET A 130 6.57 -11.83 5.50
N ARG A 131 7.63 -11.08 5.82
CA ARG A 131 9.02 -11.60 5.86
C ARG A 131 9.13 -12.83 6.75
N ASP A 132 8.58 -12.77 7.95
CA ASP A 132 8.70 -13.85 8.94
C ASP A 132 7.83 -15.08 8.57
N ALA A 133 6.84 -14.91 7.70
CA ALA A 133 6.03 -15.99 7.14
C ALA A 133 6.78 -16.81 6.09
N GLU A 134 7.73 -16.19 5.38
CA GLU A 134 8.42 -16.83 4.27
C GLU A 134 9.34 -17.95 4.74
N ALA A 135 9.33 -19.08 4.03
CA ALA A 135 10.31 -20.15 4.26
C ALA A 135 11.60 -19.91 3.47
N SER A 136 11.49 -19.32 2.27
CA SER A 136 12.62 -19.12 1.35
C SER A 136 13.50 -17.94 1.77
N PRO A 137 14.83 -18.11 1.89
CA PRO A 137 15.75 -17.00 2.13
C PRO A 137 15.68 -15.91 1.05
N ILE A 138 15.40 -16.29 -0.20
CA ILE A 138 15.27 -15.36 -1.32
C ILE A 138 14.01 -14.51 -1.13
N ALA A 139 12.87 -15.13 -0.82
CA ALA A 139 11.63 -14.42 -0.56
C ALA A 139 11.78 -13.46 0.64
N LYS A 140 12.40 -13.92 1.74
CA LYS A 140 12.73 -13.07 2.91
C LYS A 140 13.51 -11.83 2.52
N ARG A 141 14.49 -11.96 1.61
CA ARG A 141 15.33 -10.83 1.17
C ARG A 141 14.51 -9.73 0.50
N HIS A 142 13.50 -10.07 -0.30
CA HIS A 142 12.64 -9.07 -0.94
C HIS A 142 11.85 -8.26 0.11
N TRP A 143 11.30 -8.92 1.13
CA TRP A 143 10.62 -8.23 2.23
C TRP A 143 11.58 -7.39 3.09
N SER A 144 12.77 -7.91 3.39
CA SER A 144 13.81 -7.16 4.10
C SER A 144 14.25 -5.92 3.35
N GLN A 145 14.36 -5.99 2.02
CA GLN A 145 14.72 -4.84 1.20
C GLN A 145 13.72 -3.69 1.34
N ALA A 146 12.41 -3.97 1.35
CA ALA A 146 11.41 -2.92 1.58
C ALA A 146 11.60 -2.27 2.96
N LEU A 147 11.84 -3.07 4.00
CA LEU A 147 12.10 -2.59 5.36
C LEU A 147 13.34 -1.69 5.42
N GLU A 148 14.47 -2.18 4.96
CA GLU A 148 15.78 -1.52 5.05
C GLU A 148 15.85 -0.21 4.24
N THR A 149 15.13 -0.13 3.12
CA THR A 149 15.19 1.03 2.23
C THR A 149 14.34 2.21 2.70
N TYR A 150 13.26 1.96 3.45
CA TYR A 150 12.31 3.01 3.83
C TYR A 150 11.54 2.76 5.13
N TRP A 151 11.04 1.54 5.39
CA TRP A 151 10.05 1.32 6.45
C TRP A 151 10.64 1.05 7.84
N ASP A 152 11.93 0.73 7.94
CA ASP A 152 12.63 0.43 9.20
C ASP A 152 13.79 1.40 9.49
N VAL A 153 13.84 2.52 8.76
CA VAL A 153 14.85 3.56 8.97
C VAL A 153 14.45 4.36 10.22
N PRO A 154 15.32 4.49 11.23
CA PRO A 154 15.07 5.39 12.35
C PRO A 154 14.76 6.79 11.84
N ALA A 155 13.74 7.45 12.37
CA ALA A 155 13.54 8.87 12.11
C ALA A 155 14.78 9.61 12.65
N GLU A 156 15.46 10.36 11.78
CA GLU A 156 16.48 11.33 12.17
C GLU A 156 15.89 12.44 13.04
#